data_AF-A0A4S4LWY8-F1
#
_entry.id   AF-A0A4S4LWY8-F1
#
_cell.length_a   1.000
_cell.length_b   1.000
_cell.length_c   1.000
_cell.angle_alpha   90.00
_cell.angle_beta   90.00
_cell.angle_gamma   90.00
#
_symmetry.space_group_name_H-M   'P 1'
#
loop_
_entity.id
_entity.type
_entity.pdbx_description
1 polymer ?
#
loop_
_entity_poly.entity_id
_entity_poly.type
_entity_poly.pdbx_seq_one_letter_code
_entity_poly.pdbx_strand_id
1 'polypeptide(L)'
;MSLAATSEARKARLIALKWKRAGGEFDENGDGTPEPVLSKRNFDPETRTLRKRQQEDVDMDDTVERHVEGLAEQIITEDEERRAQDLDLFNIAPKRPNWDLKREMDKKLAKLDRQTQQAIHTLIRQRLAAQKGESDDLAGAIQAEAGPEDEPLSDQEDD
;
A
#
# COMPACT_ATOMS: atom_id res chain seq x y z
N MET A 1 -44.65 37.63 5.68
CA MET A 1 -44.73 37.28 4.24
C MET A 1 -45.96 36.44 4.01
N SER A 2 -46.74 36.70 2.96
CA SER A 2 -47.99 35.98 2.66
C SER A 2 -47.69 34.54 2.18
N LEU A 3 -48.55 33.59 2.56
CA LEU A 3 -48.51 32.20 2.07
C LEU A 3 -48.56 32.08 0.53
N ALA A 4 -49.15 33.06 -0.16
CA ALA A 4 -49.18 33.09 -1.62
C ALA A 4 -47.78 33.38 -2.20
N ALA A 5 -47.05 34.33 -1.62
CA ALA A 5 -45.71 34.68 -2.09
C ALA A 5 -44.71 33.52 -1.89
N THR A 6 -44.85 32.75 -0.81
CA THR A 6 -43.99 31.59 -0.57
C THR A 6 -44.29 30.43 -1.52
N SER A 7 -45.55 30.24 -1.92
CA SER A 7 -45.94 29.20 -2.88
C SER A 7 -45.47 29.53 -4.30
N GLU A 8 -45.57 30.79 -4.72
CA GLU A 8 -45.07 31.27 -6.01
C GLU A 8 -43.55 31.16 -6.12
N ALA A 9 -42.82 31.55 -5.07
CA ALA A 9 -41.36 31.38 -5.00
C ALA A 9 -40.93 29.90 -5.11
N ARG A 10 -41.67 28.99 -4.45
CA ARG A 10 -41.42 27.54 -4.58
C ARG A 10 -41.71 27.05 -5.99
N LYS A 11 -42.81 27.50 -6.61
CA LYS A 11 -43.18 27.13 -7.97
C LYS A 11 -42.12 27.57 -8.99
N ALA A 12 -41.66 28.81 -8.91
CA ALA A 12 -40.60 29.33 -9.77
C ALA A 12 -39.29 28.53 -9.61
N ARG A 13 -38.90 28.24 -8.36
CA ARG A 13 -37.71 27.42 -8.08
C ARG A 13 -37.81 26.00 -8.64
N LEU A 14 -38.97 25.36 -8.54
CA LEU A 14 -39.19 24.01 -9.08
C LEU A 14 -39.13 23.99 -10.61
N ILE A 15 -39.65 25.02 -11.27
CA ILE A 15 -39.59 25.16 -12.74
C ILE A 15 -38.12 25.29 -13.20
N ALA A 16 -37.34 26.16 -12.55
CA ALA A 16 -35.92 26.33 -12.86
C ALA A 16 -35.10 25.03 -12.68
N LEU A 17 -35.38 24.26 -11.62
CA LEU A 17 -34.74 22.96 -11.40
C LEU A 17 -35.13 21.92 -12.45
N LYS A 18 -36.39 21.95 -12.92
CA LYS A 18 -36.86 21.05 -13.98
C LYS A 18 -36.14 21.34 -15.31
N TRP A 19 -35.92 22.61 -15.65
CA TRP A 19 -35.23 23.00 -16.88
C TRP A 19 -33.75 22.62 -16.83
N LYS A 20 -33.08 22.87 -15.71
CA LYS A 20 -31.69 22.42 -15.49
C LYS A 20 -31.54 20.90 -15.62
N ARG A 21 -32.52 20.12 -15.15
CA ARG A 21 -32.50 18.65 -15.27
C ARG A 21 -32.75 18.16 -16.70
N ALA A 22 -33.57 18.87 -17.47
CA ALA A 22 -33.86 18.53 -18.87
C ALA A 22 -32.74 18.96 -19.84
N GLY A 23 -31.76 19.75 -19.38
CA GLY A 23 -30.60 20.17 -20.17
C GLY A 23 -30.88 21.29 -21.18
N GLY A 24 -32.02 21.99 -21.07
CA GLY A 24 -32.37 23.13 -21.91
C GLY A 24 -32.05 24.47 -21.25
N GLU A 25 -31.55 25.43 -22.03
CA GLU A 25 -31.27 26.81 -21.61
C GLU A 25 -32.59 27.59 -21.36
N PHE A 26 -32.62 28.44 -20.35
CA PHE A 26 -33.83 29.13 -19.86
C PHE A 26 -34.12 30.38 -20.71
N ASP A 27 -35.24 30.40 -21.43
CA ASP A 27 -35.72 31.59 -22.15
C ASP A 27 -36.78 32.33 -21.31
N GLU A 28 -36.61 33.63 -21.10
CA GLU A 28 -37.35 34.43 -20.10
C GLU A 28 -38.79 34.79 -20.52
N ASN A 29 -39.21 34.35 -21.72
CA ASN A 29 -40.58 34.53 -22.23
C ASN A 29 -41.29 33.17 -22.26
N GLY A 30 -41.99 32.85 -21.18
CA GLY A 30 -42.67 31.57 -21.00
C GLY A 30 -43.88 31.39 -21.92
N ASP A 31 -43.71 30.58 -22.97
CA ASP A 31 -44.71 29.62 -23.44
C ASP A 31 -44.05 28.52 -24.29
N GLY A 32 -43.46 27.53 -23.62
CA GLY A 32 -42.81 26.41 -24.28
C GLY A 32 -42.67 25.24 -23.32
N THR A 33 -43.44 24.19 -23.54
CA THR A 33 -43.23 22.91 -22.88
C THR A 33 -41.87 22.35 -23.28
N PRO A 34 -40.92 22.09 -22.37
CA PRO A 34 -39.64 21.52 -22.74
C PRO A 34 -39.84 20.08 -23.23
N GLU A 35 -39.51 19.83 -24.50
CA GLU A 35 -39.51 18.47 -25.05
C GLU A 35 -38.44 17.62 -24.34
N PRO A 36 -38.78 16.41 -23.88
CA PRO A 36 -37.84 15.57 -23.16
C PRO A 36 -36.75 15.06 -24.12
N VAL A 37 -35.51 15.54 -23.95
CA VAL A 37 -34.34 14.97 -24.65
C VAL A 37 -34.14 13.54 -24.15
N LEU A 38 -34.46 12.55 -25.00
CA LEU A 38 -34.31 11.14 -24.69
C LEU A 38 -32.82 10.78 -24.56
N SER A 39 -32.39 10.48 -23.34
CA SER A 39 -31.01 10.11 -23.02
C SER A 39 -30.69 8.69 -23.53
N LYS A 40 -29.77 8.56 -24.50
CA LYS A 40 -29.37 7.29 -25.11
C LYS A 40 -28.45 6.43 -24.22
N ARG A 41 -28.62 6.44 -22.90
CA ARG A 41 -27.72 5.73 -21.97
C ARG A 41 -27.74 4.21 -22.15
N ASN A 42 -28.89 3.65 -22.55
CA ASN A 42 -29.10 2.21 -22.69
C ASN A 42 -29.40 1.78 -24.13
N PHE A 43 -29.28 2.67 -25.12
CA PHE A 43 -29.57 2.38 -26.52
C PHE A 43 -28.28 2.21 -27.31
N ASP A 44 -28.19 1.12 -28.07
CA ASP A 44 -27.10 0.88 -28.99
C ASP A 44 -27.51 1.34 -30.41
N PRO A 45 -26.82 2.33 -31.00
CA PRO A 45 -27.19 2.87 -32.31
C PRO A 45 -27.01 1.87 -33.47
N GLU A 46 -26.10 0.90 -33.35
CA GLU A 46 -25.81 -0.04 -34.43
C GLU A 46 -26.85 -1.16 -34.48
N THR A 47 -27.12 -1.78 -33.34
CA THR A 47 -28.10 -2.87 -33.23
C THR A 47 -29.54 -2.38 -33.05
N ARG A 48 -29.75 -1.08 -32.83
CA ARG A 48 -31.03 -0.44 -32.51
C ARG A 48 -31.77 -1.14 -31.35
N THR A 49 -31.03 -1.78 -30.45
CA THR A 49 -31.57 -2.51 -29.30
C THR A 49 -30.95 -2.01 -28.00
N LEU A 50 -31.33 -2.65 -26.89
CA LEU A 50 -30.78 -2.37 -25.57
C LEU A 50 -29.29 -2.74 -25.56
N ARG A 51 -28.43 -1.86 -25.03
CA ARG A 51 -27.02 -2.17 -24.76
C ARG A 51 -26.95 -3.40 -23.86
N LYS A 52 -26.47 -4.52 -24.39
CA LYS A 52 -26.17 -5.74 -23.63
C LYS A 52 -24.71 -5.66 -23.17
N ARG A 53 -24.46 -5.98 -21.91
CA ARG A 53 -23.09 -6.14 -21.38
C ARG A 53 -22.45 -7.31 -22.12
N GLN A 54 -21.29 -7.09 -22.75
CA GLN A 54 -20.55 -8.17 -23.41
C GLN A 54 -19.72 -8.92 -22.37
N GLN A 55 -19.39 -10.18 -22.65
CA GLN A 55 -18.71 -11.05 -21.68
C GLN A 55 -17.26 -10.61 -21.42
N GLU A 56 -16.62 -9.97 -22.41
CA GLU A 56 -15.31 -9.30 -22.29
C GLU A 56 -15.31 -8.12 -21.30
N ASP A 57 -16.45 -7.52 -20.97
CA ASP A 57 -16.52 -6.43 -19.97
C ASP A 57 -16.41 -6.94 -18.51
N VAL A 58 -16.25 -8.26 -18.30
CA VAL A 58 -16.31 -8.92 -16.99
C VAL A 58 -15.01 -9.63 -16.62
N ASP A 59 -13.98 -9.56 -17.46
CA ASP A 59 -12.64 -9.97 -17.05
C ASP A 59 -12.14 -8.94 -16.04
N MET A 60 -12.52 -9.15 -14.78
CA MET A 60 -12.06 -8.39 -13.63
C MET A 60 -10.62 -8.82 -13.39
N ASP A 61 -9.68 -8.07 -13.99
CA ASP A 61 -8.24 -8.30 -13.83
C ASP A 61 -7.80 -8.37 -12.35
N ASP A 62 -8.56 -7.70 -11.47
CA ASP A 62 -8.33 -7.66 -10.02
C ASP A 62 -9.07 -8.79 -9.27
N THR A 63 -8.70 -10.05 -9.55
CA THR A 63 -9.21 -11.22 -8.81
C THR A 63 -8.06 -11.86 -8.02
N VAL A 64 -8.32 -12.36 -6.80
CA VAL A 64 -7.31 -13.05 -5.97
C VAL A 64 -6.67 -14.23 -6.70
N GLU A 65 -7.46 -14.98 -7.46
CA GLU A 65 -6.98 -16.12 -8.26
C GLU A 65 -5.90 -15.70 -9.28
N ARG A 66 -6.04 -14.52 -9.90
CA ARG A 66 -5.05 -13.97 -10.85
C ARG A 66 -3.77 -13.51 -10.16
N HIS A 67 -3.88 -12.98 -8.96
CA HIS A 67 -2.72 -12.55 -8.17
C HIS A 67 -1.92 -13.73 -7.61
N VAL A 68 -2.58 -14.86 -7.36
CA VAL A 68 -1.97 -16.07 -6.82
C VAL A 68 -1.51 -17.03 -7.94
N GLU A 69 -1.99 -16.82 -9.17
CA GLU A 69 -1.54 -17.53 -10.37
C GLU A 69 -0.01 -17.40 -10.51
N GLY A 70 0.70 -18.53 -10.49
CA GLY A 70 2.17 -18.57 -10.62
C GLY A 70 2.99 -18.40 -9.32
N LEU A 71 2.41 -17.92 -8.21
CA LEU A 71 3.14 -17.80 -6.95
C LEU A 71 3.59 -19.18 -6.41
N ALA A 72 2.76 -20.20 -6.58
CA ALA A 72 3.10 -21.57 -6.20
C ALA A 72 4.30 -22.11 -7.00
N GLU A 73 4.38 -21.81 -8.28
CA GLU A 73 5.49 -22.22 -9.15
C GLU A 73 6.78 -21.51 -8.74
N GLN A 74 6.71 -20.20 -8.45
CA GLN A 74 7.85 -19.41 -7.96
C GLN A 74 8.41 -19.93 -6.63
N ILE A 75 7.54 -20.30 -5.69
CA ILE A 75 7.96 -20.88 -4.40
C ILE A 75 8.66 -22.22 -4.61
N ILE A 76 8.14 -23.06 -5.51
CA ILE A 76 8.75 -24.35 -5.83
C ILE A 76 10.12 -24.15 -6.47
N THR A 77 10.25 -23.23 -7.43
CA THR A 77 11.54 -22.94 -8.07
C THR A 77 12.56 -22.38 -7.07
N GLU A 78 12.17 -21.47 -6.18
CA GLU A 78 13.06 -20.90 -5.16
C GLU A 78 13.55 -21.98 -4.18
N ASP A 79 12.66 -22.88 -3.75
CA ASP A 79 13.04 -23.96 -2.83
C ASP A 79 13.93 -25.01 -3.52
N GLU A 80 13.72 -25.27 -4.82
CA GLU A 80 14.61 -26.11 -5.62
C GLU A 80 16.00 -25.49 -5.79
N GLU A 81 16.09 -24.19 -6.04
CA GLU A 81 17.35 -23.44 -6.10
C GLU A 81 18.08 -23.46 -4.76
N ARG A 82 17.37 -23.23 -3.65
CA ARG A 82 17.94 -23.27 -2.30
C ARG A 82 18.46 -24.67 -1.96
N ARG A 83 17.69 -25.72 -2.26
CA ARG A 83 18.13 -27.11 -2.07
C ARG A 83 19.35 -27.43 -2.95
N ALA A 84 19.40 -26.94 -4.19
CA ALA A 84 20.55 -27.13 -5.07
C ALA A 84 21.82 -26.45 -4.53
N GLN A 85 21.70 -25.26 -3.94
CA GLN A 85 22.81 -24.57 -3.26
C GLN A 85 23.30 -25.32 -2.01
N ASP A 86 22.39 -25.91 -1.23
CA ASP A 86 22.74 -26.75 -0.07
C ASP A 86 23.39 -28.10 -0.50
N LEU A 87 23.02 -28.61 -1.67
CA LEU A 87 23.58 -29.82 -2.31
C LEU A 87 24.82 -29.52 -3.16
N ASP A 88 25.39 -28.32 -3.09
CA ASP A 88 26.63 -27.99 -3.78
C ASP A 88 27.82 -28.76 -3.18
N LEU A 89 28.39 -29.67 -3.96
CA LEU A 89 29.56 -30.50 -3.60
C LEU A 89 30.79 -29.65 -3.23
N PHE A 90 30.87 -28.39 -3.67
CA PHE A 90 31.94 -27.48 -3.28
C PHE A 90 31.81 -26.99 -1.83
N ASN A 91 30.60 -26.92 -1.27
CA ASN A 91 30.36 -26.63 0.16
C ASN A 91 30.59 -27.85 1.08
N ILE A 92 30.58 -29.05 0.50
CA ILE A 92 30.85 -30.35 1.16
C ILE A 92 32.36 -30.67 1.20
N ALA A 93 33.20 -29.86 0.55
CA ALA A 93 34.66 -29.96 0.64
C ALA A 93 35.12 -30.08 2.10
N PRO A 94 36.18 -30.86 2.39
CA PRO A 94 36.64 -31.08 3.75
C PRO A 94 37.00 -29.74 4.41
N LYS A 95 36.14 -29.28 5.31
CA LYS A 95 36.34 -28.06 6.08
C LYS A 95 37.54 -28.22 7.01
N ARG A 96 38.07 -27.10 7.51
CA ARG A 96 39.17 -27.12 8.49
C ARG A 96 38.81 -28.03 9.69
N PRO A 97 39.76 -28.77 10.28
CA PRO A 97 39.47 -29.68 11.39
C PRO A 97 38.75 -29.03 12.58
N ASN A 98 38.91 -27.72 12.77
CA ASN A 98 38.31 -26.93 13.85
C ASN A 98 37.01 -26.19 13.45
N TRP A 99 36.47 -26.41 12.25
CA TRP A 99 35.32 -25.65 11.76
C TRP A 99 34.07 -25.89 12.60
N ASP A 100 33.88 -27.13 13.07
CA ASP A 100 32.73 -27.51 13.87
C ASP A 100 32.85 -26.91 15.28
N LEU A 101 34.05 -26.98 15.85
CA LEU A 101 34.36 -26.32 17.12
C LEU A 101 34.09 -24.82 17.04
N LYS A 102 34.49 -24.17 15.95
CA LYS A 102 34.22 -22.74 15.72
C LYS A 102 32.72 -22.48 15.64
N ARG A 103 31.98 -23.26 14.85
CA ARG A 103 30.52 -23.11 14.70
C ARG A 103 29.77 -23.28 16.02
N GLU A 104 30.12 -24.30 16.81
CA GLU A 104 29.51 -24.52 18.12
C GLU A 104 29.88 -23.45 19.14
N MET A 105 31.12 -22.96 19.09
CA MET A 105 31.59 -21.86 19.93
C MET A 105 30.90 -20.55 19.58
N ASP A 106 30.77 -20.23 18.29
CA ASP A 106 30.10 -19.03 17.79
C ASP A 106 28.63 -18.99 18.25
N LYS A 107 27.92 -20.13 18.25
CA LYS A 107 26.55 -20.24 18.78
C LYS A 107 26.46 -19.93 20.28
N LYS A 108 27.47 -20.33 21.07
CA LYS A 108 27.54 -20.03 22.51
C LYS A 108 27.94 -18.58 22.75
N LEU A 109 28.90 -18.06 21.97
CA LEU A 109 29.35 -16.68 22.01
C LEU A 109 28.25 -15.71 21.64
N ALA A 110 27.40 -15.99 20.65
CA ALA A 110 26.28 -15.10 20.28
C ALA A 110 25.32 -14.83 21.45
N LYS A 111 25.04 -15.85 22.29
CA LYS A 111 24.22 -15.67 23.49
C LYS A 111 24.91 -14.80 24.53
N LEU A 112 26.22 -15.01 24.71
CA LEU A 112 27.02 -14.26 25.66
C LEU A 112 27.21 -12.81 25.21
N ASP A 113 27.52 -12.59 23.94
CA ASP A 113 27.71 -11.27 23.33
C ASP A 113 26.47 -10.39 23.53
N ARG A 114 25.26 -10.93 23.33
CA ARG A 114 24.03 -10.18 23.64
C ARG A 114 23.98 -9.71 25.11
N GLN A 115 24.36 -10.56 26.05
CA GLN A 115 24.40 -10.20 27.48
C GLN A 115 25.54 -9.23 27.78
N THR A 116 26.69 -9.38 27.11
CA THR A 116 27.83 -8.48 27.23
C THR A 116 27.47 -7.09 26.71
N GLN A 117 26.81 -6.96 25.55
CA GLN A 117 26.31 -5.68 25.04
C GLN A 117 25.29 -5.04 25.98
N GLN A 118 24.38 -5.83 26.56
CA GLN A 118 23.46 -5.33 27.59
C GLN A 118 24.22 -4.81 28.82
N ALA A 119 25.21 -5.56 29.30
CA ALA A 119 26.04 -5.16 30.43
C ALA A 119 26.83 -3.88 30.11
N ILE A 120 27.46 -3.80 28.93
CA ILE A 120 28.17 -2.61 28.43
C ILE A 120 27.24 -1.41 28.44
N HIS A 121 26.04 -1.54 27.89
CA HIS A 121 25.05 -0.47 27.86
C HIS A 121 24.62 -0.05 29.29
N THR A 122 24.42 -0.99 30.22
CA THR A 122 24.16 -0.63 31.62
C THR A 122 25.32 0.10 32.28
N LEU A 123 26.57 -0.31 32.01
CA LEU A 123 27.76 0.31 32.55
C LEU A 123 27.97 1.71 31.97
N ILE A 124 27.70 1.91 30.68
CA ILE A 124 27.72 3.23 30.03
C ILE A 124 26.69 4.13 30.69
N ARG A 125 25.45 3.67 30.91
CA ARG A 125 24.42 4.46 31.60
C ARG A 125 24.82 4.82 33.02
N GLN A 126 25.38 3.88 33.79
CA GLN A 126 25.84 4.15 35.16
C GLN A 126 27.01 5.14 35.17
N ARG A 127 27.97 4.98 34.26
CA ARG A 127 29.10 5.90 34.11
C ARG A 127 28.64 7.29 33.71
N LEU A 128 27.75 7.39 32.73
CA LEU A 128 27.14 8.65 32.33
C LEU A 128 26.37 9.25 33.49
N ALA A 129 25.55 8.51 34.24
CA ALA A 129 24.83 9.05 35.40
C ALA A 129 25.75 9.52 36.53
N ALA A 130 26.86 8.81 36.79
CA ALA A 130 27.89 9.25 37.73
C ALA A 130 28.64 10.50 37.23
N GLN A 131 28.75 10.66 35.92
CA GLN A 131 29.35 11.84 35.27
C GLN A 131 28.32 12.96 35.03
N LYS A 132 27.01 12.67 35.05
CA LYS A 132 25.84 13.57 34.89
C LYS A 132 25.62 14.47 36.11
N GLY A 133 26.70 14.82 36.80
CA GLY A 133 26.86 16.19 37.25
C GLY A 133 27.10 17.17 36.08
N GLU A 134 27.40 16.72 34.84
CA GLU A 134 27.94 17.60 33.79
C GLU A 134 27.49 17.39 32.31
N SER A 135 26.63 16.42 31.94
CA SER A 135 26.35 16.18 30.49
C SER A 135 24.97 15.61 30.14
N ASP A 136 23.92 16.42 30.19
CA ASP A 136 22.57 16.07 29.66
C ASP A 136 22.52 16.01 28.12
N ASP A 137 23.51 16.61 27.44
CA ASP A 137 23.54 16.76 25.97
C ASP A 137 23.88 15.45 25.21
N LEU A 138 24.59 14.52 25.84
CA LEU A 138 25.07 13.29 25.18
C LEU A 138 24.00 12.20 25.07
N ALA A 139 23.03 12.19 26.00
CA ALA A 139 21.95 11.21 26.01
C ALA A 139 20.95 11.44 24.86
N GLY A 140 20.82 12.68 24.38
CA GLY A 140 20.00 13.02 23.21
C GLY A 140 20.59 12.51 21.89
N ALA A 141 21.92 12.50 21.76
CA ALA A 141 22.60 12.10 20.53
C ALA A 141 22.47 10.60 20.23
N ILE A 142 22.54 9.74 21.26
CA ILE A 142 22.43 8.27 21.11
C ILE A 142 20.97 7.86 20.78
N GLN A 143 19.99 8.63 21.26
CA GLN A 143 18.58 8.39 20.96
C GLN A 143 18.24 8.74 19.50
N ALA A 144 18.94 9.72 18.92
CA ALA A 144 18.77 10.14 17.52
C ALA A 144 19.41 9.17 16.52
N GLU A 145 20.46 8.44 16.92
CA GLU A 145 21.08 7.40 16.09
C GLU A 145 20.28 6.07 16.09
N ALA A 146 19.36 5.89 17.05
CA ALA A 146 18.68 4.61 17.30
C ALA A 146 17.25 4.50 16.74
N GLY A 147 16.86 5.28 15.73
CA GLY A 147 15.62 4.98 14.98
C GLY A 147 15.37 5.86 13.76
N PRO A 148 14.46 5.49 12.85
CA PRO A 148 14.16 4.16 12.32
C PRO A 148 14.88 3.97 10.96
N GLU A 149 15.95 3.17 10.91
CA GLU A 149 16.50 2.70 9.63
C GLU A 149 15.83 1.39 9.24
N ASP A 150 14.60 1.48 8.75
CA ASP A 150 13.92 0.45 7.97
C ASP A 150 13.08 1.17 6.90
N GLU A 151 13.73 2.00 6.09
CA GLU A 151 13.26 2.34 4.75
C GLU A 151 13.84 1.28 3.80
N PRO A 152 13.02 0.40 3.18
CA PRO A 152 13.54 -0.46 2.12
C PRO A 152 13.87 0.43 0.93
N LEU A 153 15.18 0.61 0.69
CA LEU A 153 15.68 1.27 -0.50
C LEU A 153 15.01 0.64 -1.73
N SER A 154 14.30 1.49 -2.47
CA SER A 154 13.98 1.27 -3.87
C SER A 154 15.28 1.05 -4.63
N ASP A 155 15.50 -0.16 -5.11
CA ASP A 155 16.64 -0.45 -5.98
C ASP A 155 16.29 0.07 -7.39
N GLN A 156 17.00 1.11 -7.77
CA GLN A 156 16.92 1.83 -9.02
C GLN A 156 18.31 1.69 -9.66
N GLU A 157 18.35 1.12 -10.88
CA GLU A 157 19.50 1.09 -11.84
C GLU A 157 20.63 0.08 -11.48
N ASP A 158 21.24 -0.75 -12.34
CA ASP A 158 21.50 -0.78 -13.79
C ASP A 158 21.92 -2.22 -14.24
N ASP A 159 21.39 -2.72 -15.37
CA ASP A 159 22.10 -3.37 -16.50
C ASP A 159 21.11 -3.79 -17.61
#